data_AF-L1PNC7-F1
#
_entry.id   AF-L1PNC7-F1
#
_cell.length_a   1.000
_cell.length_b   1.000
_cell.length_c   1.000
_cell.angle_alpha   90.00
_cell.angle_beta   90.00
_cell.angle_gamma   90.00
#
_symmetry.space_group_name_H-M   'P 1'
#
loop_
_entity.id
_entity.type
_entity.pdbx_description
1 polymer ?
#
loop_
_entity_poly.entity_id
_entity_poly.type
_entity_poly.pdbx_seq_one_letter_code
_entity_poly.pdbx_strand_id
1 'polypeptide(L)'
;MFLEIVLFIFVFLIVKLLLQRWISSLFNLSDFSRDYIFSRVAYSSYAAIVMVIVLFFGVYLPFTSEKHLFLLLLVLLMILLIINILSWLKIIKSNQKEIKPYLFYFILYLCTLEIAPYIFLVYGTRYF
;
A
#
# COMPACT_ATOMS: atom_id res chain seq x y z
N MET A 1 25.40 10.10 6.73
CA MET A 1 24.49 9.42 7.69
C MET A 1 23.02 9.71 7.42
N PHE A 2 22.42 10.83 7.85
CA PHE A 2 20.97 11.07 7.65
C PHE A 2 20.52 11.16 6.19
N LEU A 3 21.32 11.82 5.34
CA LEU A 3 21.01 12.02 3.93
C LEU A 3 20.93 10.68 3.16
N GLU A 4 21.82 9.74 3.49
CA GLU A 4 21.84 8.40 2.88
C GLU A 4 20.61 7.58 3.25
N ILE A 5 20.15 7.67 4.51
CA ILE A 5 18.94 6.99 4.98
C ILE A 5 17.70 7.52 4.27
N VAL A 6 17.59 8.85 4.12
CA VAL A 6 16.48 9.48 3.40
C VAL A 6 16.45 9.03 1.94
N LEU A 7 17.61 9.00 1.29
CA LEU A 7 17.75 8.56 -0.10
C LEU A 7 17.33 7.08 -0.25
N PHE A 8 17.77 6.22 0.64
CA PHE A 8 17.40 4.80 0.65
C PHE A 8 15.89 4.59 0.81
N ILE A 9 15.27 5.28 1.76
CA ILE A 9 13.82 5.23 1.98
C ILE A 9 13.07 5.72 0.73
N PHE A 10 13.53 6.81 0.13
CA PHE A 10 12.90 7.36 -1.08
C PHE A 10 12.97 6.38 -2.26
N VAL A 11 14.14 5.79 -2.50
CA VAL A 11 14.33 4.76 -3.53
C VAL A 11 13.43 3.55 -3.26
N PHE A 12 13.38 3.06 -2.02
CA PHE A 12 12.52 1.94 -1.64
C PHE A 12 11.03 2.24 -1.91
N LEU A 13 10.56 3.45 -1.60
CA LEU A 13 9.18 3.87 -1.88
C LEU A 13 8.88 3.91 -3.39
N ILE A 14 9.82 4.39 -4.22
CA ILE A 14 9.69 4.40 -5.68
C ILE A 14 9.62 2.98 -6.23
N VAL A 15 10.54 2.10 -5.82
CA VAL A 15 10.56 0.71 -6.27
C VAL A 15 9.26 0.00 -5.93
N LYS A 16 8.74 0.21 -4.71
CA LYS A 16 7.44 -0.33 -4.30
C LYS A 16 6.28 0.16 -5.18
N LEU A 17 6.27 1.45 -5.53
CA LEU A 17 5.25 2.03 -6.40
C LEU A 17 5.32 1.45 -7.83
N LEU A 18 6.53 1.29 -8.36
CA LEU A 18 6.74 0.69 -9.68
C LEU A 18 6.27 -0.76 -9.69
N LEU A 19 6.62 -1.56 -8.70
CA LEU A 19 6.16 -2.96 -8.59
C LEU A 19 4.63 -3.07 -8.56
N GLN A 20 3.93 -2.21 -7.82
CA GLN A 20 2.46 -2.19 -7.80
C GLN A 20 1.85 -1.82 -9.16
N ARG A 21 2.47 -0.90 -9.91
CA ARG A 21 2.05 -0.57 -11.28
C ARG A 21 2.32 -1.70 -12.27
N TRP A 22 3.46 -2.36 -12.16
CA TRP A 22 3.81 -3.49 -13.02
C TRP A 22 2.86 -4.67 -12.83
N ILE A 23 2.60 -5.08 -11.58
CA ILE A 23 1.61 -6.11 -11.27
C ILE A 23 0.24 -5.73 -11.84
N SER A 24 -0.18 -4.48 -11.66
CA SER A 24 -1.48 -4.02 -12.16
C SER A 24 -1.58 -4.09 -13.69
N SER A 25 -0.51 -3.77 -14.41
CA SER A 25 -0.47 -3.89 -15.87
C SER A 25 -0.53 -5.34 -16.34
N LEU A 26 0.14 -6.27 -15.64
CA LEU A 26 0.12 -7.70 -15.98
C LEU A 26 -1.28 -8.31 -15.85
N PHE A 27 -2.08 -7.80 -14.91
CA PHE A 27 -3.43 -8.32 -14.64
C PHE A 27 -4.55 -7.48 -15.28
N ASN A 28 -4.25 -6.53 -16.18
CA ASN A 28 -5.23 -5.58 -16.77
C ASN A 28 -6.10 -4.87 -15.71
N LEU A 29 -5.50 -4.59 -14.55
CA LEU A 29 -6.12 -3.98 -13.39
C LEU A 29 -5.76 -2.49 -13.26
N SER A 30 -5.47 -1.82 -14.37
CA SER A 30 -4.85 -0.48 -14.38
C SER A 30 -5.71 0.59 -13.71
N ASP A 31 -7.04 0.52 -13.89
CA ASP A 31 -7.96 1.52 -13.35
C ASP A 31 -8.16 1.34 -11.85
N PHE A 32 -8.44 0.10 -11.41
CA PHE A 32 -8.55 -0.23 -9.99
C PHE A 32 -7.26 0.08 -9.21
N SER A 33 -6.09 -0.26 -9.76
CA SER A 33 -4.82 0.02 -9.10
C SER A 33 -4.50 1.51 -9.04
N ARG A 34 -4.88 2.28 -10.07
CA ARG A 34 -4.68 3.73 -10.08
C ARG A 34 -5.50 4.40 -8.98
N ASP A 35 -6.78 4.05 -8.86
CA ASP A 35 -7.66 4.61 -7.83
C ASP A 35 -7.25 4.17 -6.42
N TYR A 36 -6.79 2.92 -6.29
CA TYR A 36 -6.22 2.39 -5.06
C TYR A 36 -4.95 3.17 -4.65
N ILE A 37 -3.99 3.33 -5.56
CA ILE A 37 -2.72 4.02 -5.31
C ILE A 37 -2.98 5.49 -4.98
N PHE A 38 -3.85 6.15 -5.74
CA PHE A 38 -4.20 7.56 -5.53
C PHE A 38 -4.85 7.77 -4.16
N SER A 39 -5.85 6.96 -3.81
CA SER A 39 -6.49 7.03 -2.50
C SER A 39 -5.47 6.79 -1.39
N ARG A 40 -4.66 5.74 -1.49
CA ARG A 40 -3.64 5.40 -0.48
C ARG A 40 -2.62 6.53 -0.26
N VAL A 41 -2.13 7.15 -1.33
CA VAL A 41 -1.19 8.28 -1.25
C VAL A 41 -1.88 9.52 -0.67
N ALA A 42 -3.08 9.86 -1.15
CA ALA A 42 -3.85 11.00 -0.67
C ALA A 42 -4.13 10.90 0.83
N TYR A 43 -4.65 9.77 1.32
CA TYR A 43 -4.92 9.56 2.74
C TYR A 43 -3.65 9.63 3.60
N SER A 44 -2.52 9.08 3.13
CA SER A 44 -1.24 9.19 3.85
C SER A 44 -0.76 10.63 3.92
N SER A 45 -0.92 11.42 2.84
CA SER A 45 -0.55 12.85 2.85
C SER A 45 -1.44 13.68 3.76
N TYR A 46 -2.76 13.45 3.76
CA TYR A 46 -3.68 14.12 4.68
C TYR A 46 -3.37 13.78 6.14
N ALA A 47 -3.07 12.50 6.45
CA ALA A 47 -2.68 12.09 7.78
C ALA A 47 -1.38 12.76 8.24
N ALA A 48 -0.38 12.90 7.35
CA ALA A 48 0.87 13.60 7.66
C ALA A 48 0.65 15.09 7.98
N ILE A 49 -0.21 15.78 7.22
CA ILE A 49 -0.55 17.18 7.49
C ILE A 49 -1.20 17.34 8.86
N VAL A 50 -2.19 16.50 9.18
CA VAL A 50 -2.85 16.50 10.50
C VAL A 50 -1.84 16.24 11.62
N MET A 51 -0.92 15.30 11.41
CA MET A 51 0.13 14.96 12.36
C MET A 51 1.01 16.17 12.70
N VAL A 52 1.45 16.91 11.68
CA VAL A 52 2.29 18.11 11.85
C VAL A 52 1.55 19.19 12.62
N ILE A 53 0.28 19.43 12.30
CA ILE A 53 -0.55 20.44 12.99
C ILE A 53 -0.67 20.09 14.48
N VAL A 54 -1.00 18.83 14.81
CA VAL A 54 -1.15 18.42 16.21
C VAL A 54 0.19 18.44 16.96
N LEU A 55 1.29 18.05 16.32
CA LEU A 55 2.63 18.17 16.91
C LEU A 55 2.97 19.63 17.21
N PHE A 56 2.67 20.54 16.28
CA PHE A 56 2.88 21.98 16.45
C PHE A 56 2.12 22.48 17.68
N PHE A 57 0.82 22.21 17.78
CA PHE A 57 0.05 22.57 18.98
C PHE A 57 0.62 21.93 20.26
N GLY A 58 1.04 20.66 20.20
CA GLY A 58 1.63 19.96 21.35
C GLY A 58 2.92 20.59 21.88
N VAL A 59 3.74 21.21 21.02
CA VAL A 59 4.99 21.89 21.43
C VAL A 59 4.74 23.27 22.04
N TYR A 60 3.74 24.01 21.54
CA TYR A 60 3.47 25.39 22.00
C TYR A 60 2.50 25.48 23.19
N LEU A 61 1.81 24.40 23.56
CA LEU A 61 0.96 24.39 24.76
C LEU A 61 1.82 24.27 26.03
N PRO A 62 1.63 25.14 27.04
CA PRO A 62 2.46 25.20 28.25
C PRO A 62 2.26 24.03 29.25
N PHE A 63 1.52 22.98 28.89
CA PHE A 63 1.24 21.82 29.74
C PHE A 63 2.29 20.72 29.54
N THR A 64 3.55 20.99 29.89
CA THR A 64 4.68 20.09 29.61
C THR A 64 5.03 19.19 30.80
N SER A 65 4.10 18.34 31.22
CA SER A 65 4.49 17.11 31.95
C SER A 65 4.74 15.99 30.93
N GLU A 66 5.78 15.18 31.13
CA GLU A 66 6.10 14.05 30.22
C GLU A 66 4.90 13.13 29.96
N LYS A 67 4.04 12.97 30.98
CA LYS A 67 2.79 12.20 30.90
C LYS A 67 1.79 12.77 29.90
N HIS A 68 1.66 14.11 29.81
CA HIS A 68 0.73 14.75 28.88
C HIS A 68 1.20 14.66 27.43
N LEU A 69 2.51 14.78 27.20
CA LEU A 69 3.10 14.62 25.87
C LEU A 69 2.98 13.18 25.36
N PHE A 70 3.20 12.19 26.23
CA PHE A 70 2.98 10.79 25.90
C PHE A 70 1.52 10.49 25.53
N LEU A 71 0.57 11.03 26.30
CA LEU A 71 -0.86 10.83 26.07
C LEU A 71 -1.31 11.49 24.75
N LEU A 72 -0.80 12.67 24.42
CA LEU A 72 -1.05 13.35 23.15
C LEU A 72 -0.52 12.53 21.96
N LEU A 73 0.69 11.98 22.07
CA LEU A 73 1.27 11.13 21.02
C LEU A 73 0.50 9.82 20.84
N LEU A 74 0.00 9.22 21.92
CA LEU A 74 -0.83 8.02 21.87
C LEU A 74 -2.18 8.28 21.20
N VAL A 75 -2.85 9.39 21.53
CA VAL A 75 -4.10 9.80 20.89
C VAL A 75 -3.89 10.03 19.39
N LEU A 76 -2.79 10.68 19.02
CA LEU A 76 -2.42 10.90 17.62
C LEU A 76 -2.23 9.58 16.85
N LEU A 77 -1.52 8.62 17.46
CA LEU A 77 -1.30 7.30 16.89
C LEU A 77 -2.63 6.57 16.64
N MET A 78 -3.55 6.63 17.61
CA MET A 78 -4.87 6.00 17.50
C MET A 78 -5.72 6.63 16.39
N ILE A 79 -5.73 7.96 16.27
CA ILE A 79 -6.43 8.66 15.19
C ILE A 79 -5.87 8.26 13.83
N LEU A 80 -4.55 8.15 13.70
CA LEU A 80 -3.88 7.75 12.47
C LEU A 80 -4.19 6.31 12.07
N LEU A 81 -4.25 5.39 13.04
CA LEU A 81 -4.69 4.01 12.84
C LEU A 81 -6.14 3.95 12.33
N ILE A 82 -7.04 4.71 12.96
CA ILE A 82 -8.46 4.76 12.58
C ILE A 82 -8.62 5.27 11.15
N ILE A 83 -7.95 6.37 10.78
CA ILE A 83 -8.03 6.93 9.42
C ILE A 83 -7.53 5.93 8.37
N ASN A 84 -6.44 5.22 8.65
CA ASN A 84 -5.90 4.20 7.75
C ASN A 84 -6.86 3.02 7.57
N ILE A 85 -7.46 2.52 8.66
CA ILE A 85 -8.43 1.42 8.62
C ILE A 85 -9.69 1.83 7.87
N LEU A 86 -10.24 3.02 8.14
CA LEU A 86 -11.43 3.52 7.42
C LEU A 86 -11.17 3.70 5.92
N SER A 87 -9.97 4.17 5.56
CA SER A 87 -9.55 4.31 4.17
C SER A 87 -9.53 2.95 3.46
N TRP A 88 -8.91 1.94 4.08
CA TRP A 88 -8.91 0.56 3.57
C TRP A 88 -10.32 0.01 3.40
N LEU A 89 -11.19 0.18 4.40
CA LEU A 89 -12.56 -0.31 4.35
C LEU A 89 -13.37 0.36 3.21
N LYS A 90 -13.21 1.67 2.99
CA LYS A 90 -13.86 2.38 1.87
C LYS A 90 -13.40 1.86 0.51
N ILE A 91 -12.10 1.70 0.33
CA ILE A 91 -11.50 1.22 -0.91
C ILE A 91 -12.00 -0.20 -1.24
N ILE A 92 -11.98 -1.09 -0.25
CA ILE A 92 -12.45 -2.46 -0.39
C ILE A 92 -13.94 -2.46 -0.74
N LYS A 93 -14.76 -1.72 0.01
CA LYS A 93 -16.23 -1.70 -0.17
C LYS A 93 -16.65 -1.11 -1.52
N SER A 94 -15.94 -0.10 -2.03
CA SER A 94 -16.23 0.54 -3.32
C SER A 94 -15.92 -0.36 -4.51
N ASN A 95 -14.95 -1.28 -4.39
CA ASN A 95 -14.44 -2.07 -5.50
C ASN A 95 -14.73 -3.58 -5.37
N GLN A 96 -15.57 -3.99 -4.42
CA GLN A 96 -15.93 -5.41 -4.18
C GLN A 96 -16.40 -6.15 -5.45
N LYS A 97 -17.10 -5.47 -6.36
CA LYS A 97 -17.66 -6.08 -7.58
C LYS A 97 -16.59 -6.35 -8.63
N GLU A 98 -15.62 -5.45 -8.73
CA GLU A 98 -14.47 -5.59 -9.63
C GLU A 98 -13.48 -6.64 -9.10
N ILE A 99 -13.16 -6.62 -7.80
CA ILE A 99 -12.10 -7.47 -7.21
C ILE A 99 -12.36 -8.98 -7.34
N LYS A 100 -13.62 -9.43 -7.27
CA LYS A 100 -13.98 -10.86 -7.28
C LYS A 100 -13.57 -11.62 -8.56
N PRO A 101 -13.92 -11.16 -9.77
CA PRO A 101 -13.51 -11.83 -11.01
C PRO A 101 -11.99 -11.82 -11.22
N TYR A 102 -11.28 -10.75 -10.82
CA TYR A 102 -9.82 -10.68 -10.99
C TYR A 102 -9.05 -11.65 -10.08
N LEU A 103 -9.52 -11.88 -8.84
CA LEU A 103 -8.94 -12.93 -7.99
C LEU A 103 -9.13 -14.32 -8.60
N PHE A 104 -10.27 -14.58 -9.23
CA PHE A 104 -10.52 -15.84 -9.91
C PHE A 104 -9.61 -16.01 -11.14
N TYR A 105 -9.41 -14.94 -11.92
CA TYR A 105 -8.48 -14.92 -13.05
C TYR A 105 -7.01 -15.12 -12.63
N PHE A 106 -6.60 -14.54 -11.50
CA PHE A 106 -5.27 -14.74 -10.93
C PHE A 106 -5.00 -16.21 -10.60
N ILE A 107 -5.96 -16.87 -9.97
CA ILE A 107 -5.87 -18.29 -9.63
C ILE A 107 -5.79 -19.15 -10.90
N LEU A 108 -6.57 -18.81 -11.93
CA LEU A 108 -6.52 -19.51 -13.22
C LEU A 108 -5.16 -19.33 -13.94
N TYR A 109 -4.55 -18.15 -13.83
CA TYR A 109 -3.22 -17.86 -14.38
C TYR A 109 -2.11 -18.64 -13.67
N LEU A 110 -2.19 -18.75 -12.33
CA LEU A 110 -1.29 -19.58 -11.53
C LEU A 110 -1.40 -21.06 -11.93
N CYS A 111 -2.62 -21.55 -12.14
CA CYS A 111 -2.89 -22.91 -12.58
C CYS A 111 -2.30 -23.18 -13.98
N THR A 112 -2.34 -22.20 -14.89
CA THR A 112 -1.69 -22.33 -16.21
C THR A 112 -0.17 -22.28 -16.12
N LEU A 113 0.40 -21.49 -15.20
CA LEU A 113 1.84 -21.47 -14.92
C LEU A 113 2.34 -22.81 -14.35
N GLU A 114 1.54 -23.49 -13.54
CA GLU A 114 1.84 -24.83 -13.02
C GLU A 114 1.87 -25.89 -14.14
N ILE A 115 0.97 -25.78 -15.12
CA ILE A 115 0.88 -26.73 -16.26
C ILE A 115 1.98 -26.46 -17.31
N ALA A 116 2.43 -25.22 -17.47
CA ALA A 116 3.46 -24.81 -18.43
C ALA A 116 4.76 -25.67 -18.41
N PRO A 117 5.40 -25.95 -17.25
CA PRO A 117 6.59 -26.80 -17.22
C PRO A 117 6.32 -28.25 -17.63
N TYR A 118 5.13 -28.80 -17.35
CA TYR A 118 4.78 -30.16 -17.79
C TYR A 118 4.69 -30.25 -19.32
N ILE A 119 4.09 -29.23 -19.96
CA ILE A 119 4.04 -29.14 -21.42
C ILE A 119 5.45 -28.99 -22.01
N PHE A 120 6.29 -28.15 -21.40
CA PHE A 120 7.68 -27.97 -21.83
C PHE A 120 8.49 -29.26 -21.72
N LEU A 121 8.29 -30.07 -20.67
CA LEU A 121 9.00 -31.34 -20.49
C LEU A 121 8.55 -32.38 -21.53
N VAL A 122 7.24 -32.50 -21.76
CA VAL A 122 6.66 -33.46 -22.73
C VAL A 122 7.00 -33.10 -24.19
N TYR A 123 6.94 -31.82 -24.56
CA TYR A 123 7.29 -31.41 -25.92
C TYR A 123 8.79 -31.21 -26.11
N GLY A 124 9.52 -30.74 -25.10
CA GLY A 124 10.97 -30.56 -25.16
C GLY A 124 11.71 -31.88 -25.38
N THR A 125 11.21 -32.98 -24.85
CA THR A 125 11.74 -34.34 -25.09
C THR A 125 11.36 -34.95 -26.44
N ARG A 126 10.46 -34.32 -27.20
CA ARG A 126 10.08 -34.74 -28.56
C ARG A 126 10.89 -34.05 -29.67
N TYR A 127 11.61 -32.97 -29.33
CA TYR A 127 12.43 -32.18 -30.26
C TYR A 127 13.95 -32.40 -30.09
N PHE A 128 14.36 -33.32 -29.20
CA PHE A 128 15.74 -33.76 -28.99
C PHE A 128 15.80 -35.28 -29.13
#